data_AF-A0AAV2RHC2-F1
#
_entry.id   AF-A0AAV2RHC2-F1
#
_cell.length_a   1.000
_cell.length_b   1.000
_cell.length_c   1.000
_cell.angle_alpha   90.00
_cell.angle_beta   90.00
_cell.angle_gamma   90.00
#
_symmetry.space_group_name_H-M   'P 1'
#
loop_
_entity.id
_entity.type
_entity.pdbx_description
1 polymer ?
#
loop_
_entity_poly.entity_id
_entity_poly.type
_entity_poly.pdbx_seq_one_letter_code
_entity_poly.pdbx_strand_id
1 'polypeptide(L)'
;MDSFSYANNWMQKYVEKQLFDEKKCRQSPKYIEEAKIKIGNTMQLVEKAIVFATNNLIGLTKEKEKNTPEVKNAKIKTWIKQFCKNLQDNQFPINNALFGTLLDSNVTDFTNFQENIITQFYAEQTKLKSHFKSIHSSTVKWERGSPINQIMEKLWGYTAQCPFCREPCMWMHNHEGKSHKCLQHRPQGVGGQFWLGTKELVMENCNLMVNTTNQKFGCTRWTWEEVSNEAQKVDLAFLLDITASMHGIIKIVKGEVDKVIDKVKNEYPRAHLRVAFVGYRDHWNYERIVKMDFTESLISFSSFMSKIKASGGGFDTTEDVFGGLEEAGNLSWTAPNRLLMHFADAPCHGSRFHEGLWDRYKKDNYKDIKGLKIKDLIKKLKELDIKYYFGKINESTNKMITEFKKVSGDNNFPHEIDASCAATALNVVAESITLSIHQSILEWRERQNVIIISKNDKNKSNKMKCKTFWHYYKDYKSCLTNWDIAPDSIADTFQYWQWFMYNYSKELQELHGGELRDMPESWGTIDVEKAKQSLRNHFT
;
A
#
# COMPACT_ATOMS: atom_id res chain seq x y z
N MET A 1 13.40 -16.38 7.06
CA MET A 1 11.98 -16.08 6.78
C MET A 1 11.19 -16.84 7.82
N ASP A 2 10.42 -16.18 8.69
CA ASP A 2 9.68 -16.87 9.76
C ASP A 2 8.59 -17.80 9.17
N SER A 3 8.05 -18.73 9.97
CA SER A 3 7.08 -19.73 9.49
C SER A 3 5.85 -19.12 8.82
N PHE A 4 5.39 -17.95 9.28
CA PHE A 4 4.29 -17.22 8.66
C PHE A 4 4.74 -16.60 7.34
N SER A 5 5.91 -15.95 7.29
CA SER A 5 6.47 -15.43 6.05
C SER A 5 6.81 -16.52 5.04
N TYR A 6 7.23 -17.71 5.48
CA TYR A 6 7.53 -18.86 4.64
C TYR A 6 6.24 -19.48 4.11
N ALA A 7 5.22 -19.66 4.95
CA ALA A 7 3.90 -20.11 4.52
C ALA A 7 3.26 -19.11 3.55
N ASN A 8 3.40 -17.80 3.82
CA ASN A 8 2.95 -16.73 2.94
C ASN A 8 3.70 -16.76 1.60
N ASN A 9 5.03 -16.85 1.62
CA ASN A 9 5.84 -16.93 0.39
C ASN A 9 5.59 -18.22 -0.38
N TRP A 10 5.39 -19.35 0.30
CA TRP A 10 5.08 -20.64 -0.31
C TRP A 10 3.68 -20.65 -0.89
N MET A 11 2.66 -20.15 -0.18
CA MET A 11 1.29 -20.03 -0.72
C MET A 11 1.23 -19.00 -1.83
N GLN A 12 1.95 -17.88 -1.71
CA GLN A 12 2.08 -16.91 -2.77
C GLN A 12 2.73 -17.56 -3.99
N LYS A 13 3.87 -18.25 -3.86
CA LYS A 13 4.50 -19.00 -4.94
C LYS A 13 3.67 -20.16 -5.46
N TYR A 14 2.88 -20.82 -4.62
CA TYR A 14 2.02 -21.94 -5.00
C TYR A 14 0.81 -21.42 -5.77
N VAL A 15 0.12 -20.40 -5.27
CA VAL A 15 -0.97 -19.69 -5.95
C VAL A 15 -0.43 -19.05 -7.22
N GLU A 16 0.73 -18.41 -7.19
CA GLU A 16 1.41 -17.88 -8.38
C GLU A 16 1.80 -18.99 -9.35
N LYS A 17 2.25 -20.17 -8.90
CA LYS A 17 2.58 -21.30 -9.78
C LYS A 17 1.33 -22.00 -10.34
N GLN A 18 0.22 -22.02 -9.60
CA GLN A 18 -1.07 -22.58 -10.03
C GLN A 18 -1.84 -21.60 -10.94
N LEU A 19 -1.70 -20.30 -10.74
CA LEU A 19 -2.30 -19.24 -11.56
C LEU A 19 -1.40 -18.81 -12.74
N PHE A 20 -0.07 -18.87 -12.57
CA PHE A 20 1.00 -18.35 -13.42
C PHE A 20 2.19 -19.34 -13.49
N ASP A 21 1.99 -20.52 -14.08
CA ASP A 21 3.09 -21.44 -14.42
C ASP A 21 4.18 -20.71 -15.26
N GLU A 22 5.38 -20.57 -14.70
CA GLU A 22 6.51 -19.79 -15.24
C GLU A 22 6.98 -20.26 -16.63
N LYS A 23 6.68 -21.50 -17.04
CA LYS A 23 7.04 -21.98 -18.38
C LYS A 23 6.05 -21.56 -19.48
N LYS A 24 4.93 -20.93 -19.14
CA LYS A 24 3.95 -20.38 -20.11
C LYS A 24 3.63 -18.89 -19.92
N CYS A 25 4.24 -18.21 -18.94
CA CYS A 25 3.86 -16.85 -18.55
C CYS A 25 4.89 -15.78 -18.97
N ARG A 26 4.82 -15.37 -20.25
CA ARG A 26 4.95 -13.94 -20.57
C ARG A 26 3.56 -13.48 -21.01
N GLN A 27 3.00 -12.52 -20.26
CA GLN A 27 1.64 -11.96 -20.37
C GLN A 27 0.57 -12.85 -19.70
N SER A 28 -0.19 -12.33 -18.71
CA SER A 28 -1.37 -13.05 -18.16
C SER A 28 -2.71 -12.44 -18.61
N PRO A 29 -3.21 -12.78 -19.81
CA PRO A 29 -4.60 -12.60 -20.25
C PRO A 29 -5.65 -13.44 -19.49
N LYS A 30 -5.25 -14.37 -18.62
CA LYS A 30 -6.13 -15.45 -18.13
C LYS A 30 -7.29 -14.99 -17.23
N TYR A 31 -7.08 -14.02 -16.34
CA TYR A 31 -8.18 -13.43 -15.55
C TYR A 31 -9.14 -12.61 -16.41
N ILE A 32 -8.60 -11.87 -17.39
CA ILE A 32 -9.41 -11.12 -18.37
C ILE A 32 -10.20 -12.10 -19.25
N GLU A 33 -9.63 -13.23 -19.64
CA GLU A 33 -10.33 -14.29 -20.35
C GLU A 33 -11.39 -14.97 -19.49
N GLU A 34 -11.11 -15.31 -18.23
CA GLU A 34 -12.09 -15.91 -17.32
C GLU A 34 -13.23 -14.94 -16.99
N ALA A 35 -12.95 -13.64 -16.82
CA ALA A 35 -13.96 -12.61 -16.69
C ALA A 35 -14.77 -12.43 -17.98
N LYS A 36 -14.12 -12.43 -19.15
CA LYS A 36 -14.81 -12.43 -20.46
C LYS A 36 -15.69 -13.66 -20.66
N ILE A 37 -15.24 -14.84 -20.22
CA ILE A 37 -15.99 -16.10 -20.27
C ILE A 37 -17.19 -16.03 -19.32
N LYS A 38 -17.00 -15.60 -18.07
CA LYS A 38 -18.11 -15.45 -17.10
C LYS A 38 -19.12 -14.39 -17.52
N ILE A 39 -18.66 -13.24 -18.02
CA ILE A 39 -19.52 -12.21 -18.60
C ILE A 39 -20.26 -12.80 -19.80
N GLY A 40 -19.55 -13.42 -20.75
CA GLY A 40 -20.13 -14.08 -21.92
C GLY A 40 -21.22 -15.09 -21.55
N ASN A 41 -20.95 -15.97 -20.59
CA ASN A 41 -21.92 -16.94 -20.07
C ASN A 41 -23.13 -16.25 -19.43
N THR A 42 -22.91 -15.18 -18.66
CA THR A 42 -23.97 -14.38 -18.05
C THR A 42 -24.83 -13.70 -19.10
N MET A 43 -24.21 -13.13 -20.15
CA MET A 43 -24.93 -12.47 -21.24
C MET A 43 -25.79 -13.47 -22.02
N GLN A 44 -25.26 -14.67 -22.27
CA GLN A 44 -26.01 -15.75 -22.93
C GLN A 44 -27.19 -16.24 -22.09
N LEU A 45 -27.07 -16.27 -20.76
CA LEU A 45 -28.17 -16.63 -19.87
C LEU A 45 -29.29 -15.58 -19.92
N VAL A 46 -28.94 -14.29 -19.89
CA VAL A 46 -29.92 -13.19 -20.00
C VAL A 46 -30.60 -13.18 -21.37
N GLU A 47 -29.84 -13.40 -22.44
CA GLU A 47 -30.37 -13.52 -23.80
C GLU A 47 -31.38 -14.68 -23.91
N LYS A 48 -31.02 -15.86 -23.38
CA LYS A 48 -31.93 -17.02 -23.33
C LYS A 48 -33.21 -16.73 -22.55
N ALA A 49 -33.13 -16.00 -21.44
CA ALA A 49 -34.29 -15.62 -20.65
C ALA A 49 -35.20 -14.62 -21.40
N ILE A 50 -34.64 -13.65 -22.12
CA ILE A 50 -35.38 -12.71 -22.97
C ILE A 50 -36.12 -13.46 -24.08
N VAL A 51 -35.44 -14.37 -24.78
CA VAL A 51 -36.01 -15.19 -25.86
C VAL A 51 -37.09 -16.13 -25.32
N PHE A 52 -36.85 -16.78 -24.17
CA PHE A 52 -37.82 -17.67 -23.52
C PHE A 52 -39.10 -16.94 -23.12
N ALA A 53 -39.00 -15.78 -22.45
CA ALA A 53 -40.15 -14.97 -22.06
C ALA A 53 -40.92 -14.46 -23.29
N THR A 54 -40.21 -14.12 -24.36
CA THR A 54 -40.81 -13.65 -25.62
C THR A 54 -41.56 -14.77 -26.36
N ASN A 55 -40.97 -15.96 -26.48
CA ASN A 55 -41.57 -17.10 -27.18
C ASN A 55 -42.77 -17.70 -26.44
N ASN A 56 -42.74 -17.76 -25.10
CA ASN A 56 -43.86 -18.27 -24.32
C ASN A 56 -45.10 -17.38 -24.36
N LEU A 57 -44.92 -16.08 -24.58
CA LEU A 57 -46.04 -15.15 -24.80
C LEU A 57 -46.67 -15.31 -26.17
N ILE A 58 -45.87 -15.60 -27.21
CA ILE A 58 -46.38 -15.93 -28.55
C ILE A 58 -47.28 -17.18 -28.51
N GLY A 59 -46.94 -18.15 -27.65
CA GLY A 59 -47.76 -19.35 -27.41
C GLY A 59 -49.13 -19.08 -26.75
N LEU A 60 -49.25 -18.00 -25.98
CA LEU A 60 -50.49 -17.57 -25.30
C LEU A 60 -51.39 -16.69 -26.19
N THR A 61 -50.85 -16.08 -27.25
CA THR A 61 -51.56 -15.13 -28.13
C THR A 61 -52.31 -15.76 -29.32
N LYS A 62 -52.48 -17.09 -29.37
CA LYS A 62 -53.21 -17.76 -30.48
C LYS A 62 -54.73 -17.53 -30.45
N GLU A 63 -55.28 -16.91 -29.42
CA GLU A 63 -56.69 -16.55 -29.35
C GLU A 63 -56.92 -15.07 -29.69
N LYS A 64 -58.01 -14.79 -30.41
CA LYS A 64 -58.44 -13.47 -30.91
C LYS A 64 -58.74 -12.48 -29.77
N GLU A 65 -57.73 -12.01 -29.05
CA GLU A 65 -57.90 -11.03 -27.97
C GLU A 65 -58.02 -9.60 -28.50
N LYS A 66 -58.96 -8.82 -27.94
CA LYS A 66 -59.12 -7.38 -28.21
C LYS A 66 -57.88 -6.60 -27.74
N ASN A 67 -57.45 -5.64 -28.55
CA ASN A 67 -56.20 -4.90 -28.40
C ASN A 67 -56.32 -3.72 -27.40
N THR A 68 -56.79 -3.98 -26.16
CA THR A 68 -57.00 -2.92 -25.14
C THR A 68 -55.76 -2.69 -24.27
N PRO A 69 -55.59 -1.51 -23.64
CA PRO A 69 -54.49 -1.21 -22.74
C PRO A 69 -54.34 -2.19 -21.56
N GLU A 70 -55.46 -2.70 -21.03
CA GLU A 70 -55.49 -3.65 -19.91
C GLU A 70 -54.86 -4.99 -20.30
N VAL A 71 -55.14 -5.47 -21.52
CA VAL A 71 -54.56 -6.71 -22.07
C VAL A 71 -53.07 -6.55 -22.32
N LYS A 72 -52.62 -5.37 -22.80
CA LYS A 72 -51.20 -5.09 -23.01
C LYS A 72 -50.41 -5.01 -21.70
N ASN A 73 -50.98 -4.37 -20.67
CA ASN A 73 -50.39 -4.35 -19.33
C ASN A 73 -50.33 -5.76 -18.69
N ALA A 74 -51.33 -6.61 -18.94
CA ALA A 74 -51.29 -8.02 -18.50
C ALA A 74 -50.18 -8.83 -19.20
N LYS A 75 -49.92 -8.56 -20.49
CA LYS A 75 -48.83 -9.20 -21.25
C LYS A 75 -47.45 -8.80 -20.72
N ILE A 76 -47.25 -7.52 -20.39
CA ILE A 76 -46.00 -7.03 -19.75
C ILE A 76 -45.79 -7.68 -18.38
N LYS A 77 -46.83 -7.72 -17.55
CA LYS A 77 -46.79 -8.38 -16.22
C LYS A 77 -46.39 -9.84 -16.33
N THR A 78 -46.92 -10.53 -17.33
CA THR A 78 -46.63 -11.94 -17.59
C THR A 78 -45.21 -12.13 -18.12
N TRP A 79 -44.77 -11.26 -19.04
CA TRP A 79 -43.41 -11.26 -19.58
C TRP A 79 -42.35 -11.07 -18.50
N ILE A 80 -42.51 -10.05 -17.64
CA ILE A 80 -41.58 -9.74 -16.54
C ILE A 80 -41.48 -10.93 -15.57
N LYS A 81 -42.62 -11.52 -15.20
CA LYS A 81 -42.65 -12.70 -14.32
C LYS A 81 -41.89 -13.89 -14.92
N GLN A 82 -42.10 -14.17 -16.21
CA GLN A 82 -41.44 -15.28 -16.90
C GLN A 82 -39.93 -15.02 -17.06
N PHE A 83 -39.56 -13.79 -17.43
CA PHE A 83 -38.16 -13.36 -17.54
C PHE A 83 -37.42 -13.49 -16.21
N CYS A 84 -37.98 -12.93 -15.12
CA CYS A 84 -37.36 -13.01 -13.79
C CYS A 84 -37.29 -14.45 -13.28
N LYS A 85 -38.36 -15.25 -13.47
CA LYS A 85 -38.37 -16.66 -13.07
C LYS A 85 -37.29 -17.46 -13.79
N ASN A 86 -37.16 -17.30 -15.11
CA ASN A 86 -36.14 -18.02 -15.87
C ASN A 86 -34.71 -17.68 -15.39
N LEU A 87 -34.46 -16.42 -15.06
CA LEU A 87 -33.19 -15.98 -14.48
C LEU A 87 -32.95 -16.54 -13.07
N GLN A 88 -33.98 -16.56 -12.22
CA GLN A 88 -33.91 -17.16 -10.87
C GLN A 88 -33.65 -18.67 -10.92
N ASP A 89 -34.31 -19.39 -11.83
CA ASP A 89 -34.11 -20.83 -12.05
C ASP A 89 -32.65 -21.13 -12.49
N ASN A 90 -31.97 -20.16 -13.10
CA ASN A 90 -30.55 -20.18 -13.43
C ASN A 90 -29.65 -19.50 -12.37
N GLN A 91 -30.14 -19.37 -11.13
CA GLN A 91 -29.43 -18.85 -9.95
C GLN A 91 -29.01 -17.36 -10.05
N PHE A 92 -29.68 -16.57 -10.89
CA PHE A 92 -29.42 -15.15 -11.03
C PHE A 92 -30.32 -14.33 -10.06
N PRO A 93 -29.76 -13.44 -9.21
CA PRO A 93 -30.50 -12.80 -8.11
C PRO A 93 -31.33 -11.59 -8.55
N ILE A 94 -32.23 -11.76 -9.52
CA ILE A 94 -33.18 -10.75 -9.99
C ILE A 94 -34.60 -11.07 -9.49
N ASN A 95 -35.45 -10.05 -9.29
CA ASN A 95 -36.85 -10.27 -8.92
C ASN A 95 -37.79 -9.24 -9.57
N ASN A 96 -39.09 -9.51 -9.51
CA ASN A 96 -40.11 -8.66 -10.13
C ASN A 96 -40.20 -7.25 -9.53
N ALA A 97 -39.76 -7.06 -8.28
CA ALA A 97 -39.85 -5.76 -7.60
C ALA A 97 -38.94 -4.70 -8.23
N LEU A 98 -37.86 -5.14 -8.90
CA LEU A 98 -36.96 -4.28 -9.66
C LEU A 98 -37.65 -3.54 -10.82
N PHE A 99 -38.80 -4.06 -11.29
CA PHE A 99 -39.57 -3.52 -12.40
C PHE A 99 -40.84 -2.77 -11.93
N GLY A 100 -40.92 -2.39 -10.65
CA GLY A 100 -42.10 -1.72 -10.06
C GLY A 100 -42.61 -0.53 -10.88
N THR A 101 -41.71 0.36 -11.31
CA THR A 101 -42.04 1.55 -12.11
C THR A 101 -42.57 1.23 -13.50
N LEU A 102 -42.17 0.09 -14.08
CA LEU A 102 -42.64 -0.40 -15.38
C LEU A 102 -44.06 -0.97 -15.29
N LEU A 103 -44.42 -1.55 -14.15
CA LEU A 103 -45.76 -2.09 -13.88
C LEU A 103 -46.83 -1.00 -13.73
N ASP A 104 -46.41 0.23 -13.43
CA ASP A 104 -47.24 1.43 -13.28
C ASP A 104 -47.28 2.30 -14.55
N SER A 105 -46.49 1.95 -15.58
CA SER A 105 -46.39 2.71 -16.84
C SER A 105 -47.42 2.22 -17.88
N ASN A 106 -48.11 3.16 -18.55
CA ASN A 106 -49.05 2.86 -19.64
C ASN A 106 -48.30 2.59 -20.96
N VAL A 107 -47.62 1.45 -21.04
CA VAL A 107 -46.94 1.03 -22.28
C VAL A 107 -48.00 0.57 -23.30
N THR A 108 -48.23 1.39 -24.31
CA THR A 108 -49.27 1.18 -25.32
C THR A 108 -48.83 0.29 -26.48
N ASP A 109 -47.52 0.01 -26.60
CA ASP A 109 -46.94 -0.79 -27.68
C ASP A 109 -45.94 -1.82 -27.12
N PHE A 110 -46.42 -3.05 -26.97
CA PHE A 110 -45.63 -4.16 -26.44
C PHE A 110 -44.55 -4.64 -27.42
N THR A 111 -44.82 -4.57 -28.73
CA THR A 111 -43.87 -5.00 -29.76
C THR A 111 -42.66 -4.07 -29.77
N ASN A 112 -42.91 -2.76 -29.77
CA ASN A 112 -41.85 -1.76 -29.67
C ASN A 112 -41.11 -1.85 -28.33
N PHE A 113 -41.81 -2.14 -27.23
CA PHE A 113 -41.18 -2.42 -25.93
C PHE A 113 -40.19 -3.60 -26.01
N GLN A 114 -40.58 -4.72 -26.62
CA GLN A 114 -39.72 -5.89 -26.79
C GLN A 114 -38.50 -5.59 -27.67
N GLU A 115 -38.71 -4.95 -28.83
CA GLU A 115 -37.64 -4.60 -29.77
C GLU A 115 -36.64 -3.62 -29.16
N ASN A 116 -37.11 -2.65 -28.37
CA ASN A 116 -36.26 -1.69 -27.69
C ASN A 116 -35.43 -2.36 -26.58
N ILE A 117 -36.02 -3.24 -25.77
CA ILE A 117 -35.28 -4.00 -24.75
C ILE A 117 -34.17 -4.84 -25.38
N ILE A 118 -34.46 -5.53 -26.48
CA ILE A 118 -33.47 -6.35 -27.21
C ILE A 118 -32.35 -5.46 -27.75
N THR A 119 -32.70 -4.33 -28.36
CA THR A 119 -31.74 -3.40 -28.97
C THR A 119 -30.84 -2.75 -27.92
N GLN A 120 -31.40 -2.29 -26.80
CA GLN A 120 -30.64 -1.71 -25.68
C GLN A 120 -29.74 -2.76 -25.02
N PHE A 121 -30.21 -4.00 -24.87
CA PHE A 121 -29.40 -5.09 -24.35
C PHE A 121 -28.14 -5.35 -25.20
N TYR A 122 -28.28 -5.42 -26.54
CA TYR A 122 -27.12 -5.59 -27.42
C TYR A 122 -26.20 -4.36 -27.47
N ALA A 123 -26.75 -3.15 -27.35
CA ALA A 123 -25.97 -1.92 -27.27
C ALA A 123 -25.11 -1.88 -25.99
N GLU A 124 -25.71 -2.16 -24.82
CA GLU A 124 -25.01 -2.22 -23.53
C GLU A 124 -24.02 -3.38 -23.46
N GLN A 125 -24.36 -4.52 -24.06
CA GLN A 125 -23.42 -5.61 -24.26
C GLN A 125 -22.15 -5.16 -24.98
N THR A 126 -22.30 -4.37 -26.05
CA THR A 126 -21.17 -3.88 -26.84
C THR A 126 -20.31 -2.90 -26.04
N LYS A 127 -20.94 -1.99 -25.27
CA LYS A 127 -20.25 -1.04 -24.38
C LYS A 127 -19.49 -1.73 -23.25
N LEU A 128 -20.09 -2.73 -22.61
CA LEU A 128 -19.43 -3.51 -21.56
C LEU A 128 -18.23 -4.27 -22.14
N LYS A 129 -18.39 -4.93 -23.29
CA LYS A 129 -17.30 -5.63 -23.99
C LYS A 129 -16.13 -4.69 -24.34
N SER A 130 -16.40 -3.44 -24.73
CA SER A 130 -15.34 -2.46 -25.01
C SER A 130 -14.67 -1.93 -23.74
N HIS A 131 -15.44 -1.64 -22.68
CA HIS A 131 -14.92 -1.20 -21.39
C HIS A 131 -13.97 -2.24 -20.78
N PHE A 132 -14.36 -3.51 -20.71
CA PHE A 132 -13.49 -4.58 -20.17
C PHE A 132 -12.26 -4.87 -21.03
N LYS A 133 -12.26 -4.54 -22.33
CA LYS A 133 -11.05 -4.59 -23.17
C LYS A 133 -10.04 -3.50 -22.79
N SER A 134 -10.49 -2.40 -22.18
CA SER A 134 -9.67 -1.24 -21.83
C SER A 134 -9.07 -1.29 -20.42
N ILE A 135 -9.53 -2.22 -19.55
CA ILE A 135 -9.06 -2.31 -18.16
C ILE A 135 -7.71 -3.03 -18.09
N HIS A 136 -6.72 -2.38 -17.48
CA HIS A 136 -5.41 -2.96 -17.19
C HIS A 136 -5.42 -3.72 -15.85
N SER A 137 -4.78 -4.89 -15.77
CA SER A 137 -4.83 -5.78 -14.58
C SER A 137 -4.37 -5.12 -13.28
N SER A 138 -3.44 -4.16 -13.36
CA SER A 138 -2.95 -3.40 -12.21
C SER A 138 -3.96 -2.40 -11.63
N THR A 139 -5.10 -2.18 -12.30
CA THR A 139 -6.15 -1.24 -11.85
C THR A 139 -7.28 -1.93 -11.09
N VAL A 140 -7.26 -3.27 -11.02
CA VAL A 140 -8.27 -4.05 -10.31
C VAL A 140 -8.04 -3.92 -8.80
N LYS A 141 -8.88 -3.12 -8.14
CA LYS A 141 -8.96 -3.03 -6.69
C LYS A 141 -9.99 -4.04 -6.18
N TRP A 142 -9.56 -4.99 -5.37
CA TRP A 142 -10.47 -5.96 -4.74
C TRP A 142 -11.25 -5.28 -3.62
N GLU A 143 -12.59 -5.25 -3.70
CA GLU A 143 -13.45 -4.60 -2.71
C GLU A 143 -13.29 -5.14 -1.27
N ARG A 144 -12.80 -6.38 -1.12
CA ARG A 144 -12.53 -7.03 0.18
C ARG A 144 -11.09 -7.54 0.30
N GLY A 145 -10.13 -6.80 -0.27
CA GLY A 145 -8.73 -7.21 -0.29
C GLY A 145 -8.46 -8.43 -1.17
N SER A 146 -7.17 -8.73 -1.39
CA SER A 146 -6.73 -9.86 -2.22
C SER A 146 -7.39 -11.17 -1.75
N PRO A 147 -7.77 -12.10 -2.66
CA PRO A 147 -8.21 -13.45 -2.28
C PRO A 147 -7.23 -14.17 -1.35
N ILE A 148 -5.93 -13.85 -1.46
CA ILE A 148 -4.89 -14.34 -0.54
C ILE A 148 -5.13 -13.81 0.88
N ASN A 149 -5.41 -12.52 1.04
CA ASN A 149 -5.72 -11.93 2.34
C ASN A 149 -6.96 -12.57 2.96
N GLN A 150 -7.99 -12.87 2.15
CA GLN A 150 -9.21 -13.54 2.63
C GLN A 150 -8.97 -15.00 3.04
N ILE A 151 -8.05 -15.71 2.38
CA ILE A 151 -7.63 -17.07 2.77
C ILE A 151 -6.80 -17.02 4.05
N MET A 152 -5.89 -16.04 4.16
CA MET A 152 -5.06 -15.83 5.35
C MET A 152 -5.89 -15.44 6.57
N GLU A 153 -6.90 -14.58 6.40
CA GLU A 153 -7.89 -14.23 7.42
C GLU A 153 -8.74 -15.43 7.86
N LYS A 154 -8.94 -16.43 7.00
CA LYS A 154 -9.68 -17.65 7.36
C LYS A 154 -8.81 -18.70 8.05
N LEU A 155 -7.53 -18.81 7.67
CA LEU A 155 -6.61 -19.84 8.19
C LEU A 155 -5.88 -19.42 9.47
N TRP A 156 -5.53 -18.13 9.60
CA TRP A 156 -4.74 -17.58 10.71
C TRP A 156 -5.45 -16.43 11.41
N GLY A 157 -6.79 -16.38 11.36
CA GLY A 157 -7.65 -15.19 11.44
C GLY A 157 -7.45 -14.12 12.51
N TYR A 158 -6.50 -14.27 13.44
CA TYR A 158 -6.04 -13.22 14.33
C TYR A 158 -4.53 -12.93 14.16
N THR A 159 -4.16 -11.73 13.73
CA THR A 159 -2.79 -11.37 13.29
C THR A 159 -1.80 -11.08 14.42
N ALA A 160 -2.20 -11.23 15.68
CA ALA A 160 -1.28 -10.96 16.79
C ALA A 160 -0.13 -11.97 16.82
N GLN A 161 1.07 -11.47 17.09
CA GLN A 161 2.29 -12.25 17.22
C GLN A 161 2.92 -12.02 18.59
N CYS A 162 3.61 -13.04 19.12
CA CYS A 162 4.36 -12.94 20.35
C CYS A 162 5.32 -11.75 20.29
N PRO A 163 5.26 -10.80 21.25
CA PRO A 163 6.12 -9.62 21.27
C PRO A 163 7.62 -9.95 21.33
N PHE A 164 7.97 -11.11 21.88
CA PHE A 164 9.34 -11.59 21.97
C PHE A 164 9.77 -12.32 20.69
N CYS A 165 9.18 -13.48 20.37
CA CYS A 165 9.68 -14.35 19.28
C CYS A 165 8.96 -14.20 17.94
N ARG A 166 7.94 -13.34 17.86
CA ARG A 166 7.07 -13.14 16.68
C ARG A 166 6.30 -14.40 16.23
N GLU A 167 6.18 -15.41 17.08
CA GLU A 167 5.32 -16.56 16.78
C GLU A 167 3.85 -16.12 16.74
N PRO A 168 3.06 -16.53 15.74
CA PRO A 168 1.63 -16.18 15.67
C PRO A 168 0.83 -16.65 16.88
N CYS A 169 -0.25 -15.93 17.17
CA CYS A 169 -1.25 -16.36 18.13
C CYS A 169 -1.92 -17.67 17.64
N MET A 170 -2.15 -18.61 18.55
CA MET A 170 -2.75 -19.91 18.22
C MET A 170 -4.25 -19.86 17.93
N TRP A 171 -4.91 -18.77 18.32
CA TRP A 171 -6.35 -18.61 18.17
C TRP A 171 -6.68 -18.23 16.73
N MET A 172 -7.49 -19.06 16.06
CA MET A 172 -7.85 -18.89 14.65
C MET A 172 -8.85 -17.76 14.37
N HIS A 173 -9.49 -17.20 15.40
CA HIS A 173 -10.52 -16.16 15.29
C HIS A 173 -10.34 -15.09 16.37
N ASN A 174 -10.99 -13.93 16.21
CA ASN A 174 -11.02 -12.89 17.25
C ASN A 174 -11.48 -13.49 18.58
N HIS A 175 -10.67 -13.29 19.62
CA HIS A 175 -10.82 -13.93 20.92
C HIS A 175 -10.77 -12.89 22.04
N GLU A 176 -11.56 -11.82 21.88
CA GLU A 176 -11.69 -10.74 22.85
C GLU A 176 -11.91 -11.26 24.28
N GLY A 177 -11.14 -10.71 25.21
CA GLY A 177 -11.16 -11.10 26.63
C GLY A 177 -10.31 -12.32 26.99
N LYS A 178 -9.74 -13.07 26.02
CA LYS A 178 -8.78 -14.16 26.29
C LYS A 178 -7.34 -13.70 26.06
N SER A 179 -6.41 -14.16 26.90
CA SER A 179 -4.98 -13.91 26.69
C SER A 179 -4.48 -14.57 25.40
N HIS A 180 -3.62 -13.87 24.67
CA HIS A 180 -2.88 -14.42 23.53
C HIS A 180 -1.94 -15.51 24.00
N LYS A 181 -1.91 -16.61 23.25
CA LYS A 181 -1.02 -17.75 23.43
C LYS A 181 -0.43 -18.11 22.10
N CYS A 182 0.79 -18.61 22.09
CA CYS A 182 1.37 -19.21 20.91
C CYS A 182 1.28 -20.74 21.02
N LEU A 183 1.21 -21.40 19.87
CA LEU A 183 1.24 -22.85 19.82
C LEU A 183 2.60 -23.39 20.32
N GLN A 184 3.66 -22.62 20.11
CA GLN A 184 5.02 -22.84 20.61
C GLN A 184 5.69 -21.48 20.84
N HIS A 185 6.84 -21.42 21.52
CA HIS A 185 7.74 -20.28 21.36
C HIS A 185 9.10 -20.70 20.83
N ARG A 186 9.56 -19.93 19.84
CA ARG A 186 10.84 -20.12 19.14
C ARG A 186 11.93 -19.20 19.69
N PRO A 187 13.22 -19.43 19.34
CA PRO A 187 14.30 -18.48 19.66
C PRO A 187 13.91 -17.08 19.19
N GLN A 188 14.09 -16.08 20.03
CA GLN A 188 13.68 -14.71 19.71
C GLN A 188 14.44 -14.13 18.51
N GLY A 189 15.68 -14.56 18.29
CA GLY A 189 16.51 -14.22 17.14
C GLY A 189 15.96 -14.72 15.80
N VAL A 190 15.14 -15.78 15.76
CA VAL A 190 14.43 -16.17 14.53
C VAL A 190 13.48 -15.05 14.07
N GLY A 191 12.86 -14.37 15.02
CA GLY A 191 12.02 -13.18 14.82
C GLY A 191 12.79 -11.87 14.69
N GLY A 192 14.12 -11.90 14.61
CA GLY A 192 14.97 -10.71 14.41
C GLY A 192 15.32 -9.93 15.67
N GLN A 193 15.22 -10.55 16.86
CA GLN A 193 15.58 -9.88 18.11
C GLN A 193 17.08 -10.00 18.44
N PHE A 194 17.66 -8.89 18.94
CA PHE A 194 19.06 -8.78 19.35
C PHE A 194 19.20 -8.39 20.82
N TRP A 195 20.32 -8.75 21.42
CA TRP A 195 20.73 -8.19 22.70
C TRP A 195 21.09 -6.70 22.56
N LEU A 196 20.60 -5.88 23.49
CA LEU A 196 20.76 -4.43 23.48
C LEU A 196 22.24 -4.06 23.46
N GLY A 197 22.58 -3.19 22.52
CA GLY A 197 23.94 -2.69 22.35
C GLY A 197 24.88 -3.69 21.71
N THR A 198 24.37 -4.82 21.20
CA THR A 198 25.13 -5.81 20.44
C THR A 198 24.43 -6.09 19.11
N LYS A 199 25.11 -6.85 18.23
CA LYS A 199 24.52 -7.45 17.03
C LYS A 199 24.15 -8.91 17.24
N GLU A 200 24.18 -9.39 18.48
CA GLU A 200 24.01 -10.80 18.81
C GLU A 200 22.53 -11.18 18.84
N LEU A 201 22.13 -12.11 17.98
CA LEU A 201 20.78 -12.67 17.92
C LEU A 201 20.47 -13.50 19.17
N VAL A 202 19.28 -13.31 19.73
CA VAL A 202 18.86 -14.02 20.97
C VAL A 202 18.52 -15.48 20.65
N MET A 203 19.27 -16.43 21.20
CA MET A 203 19.12 -17.87 20.92
C MET A 203 18.07 -18.54 21.83
N GLU A 204 17.69 -17.87 22.91
CA GLU A 204 16.74 -18.35 23.89
C GLU A 204 15.30 -18.09 23.44
N ASN A 205 14.42 -19.07 23.65
CA ASN A 205 12.99 -18.91 23.43
C ASN A 205 12.31 -18.16 24.58
N CYS A 206 11.04 -17.83 24.37
CA CYS A 206 10.27 -17.06 25.34
C CYS A 206 10.06 -17.85 26.64
N ASN A 207 9.78 -19.16 26.55
CA ASN A 207 9.53 -20.02 27.71
C ASN A 207 10.74 -20.07 28.65
N LEU A 208 11.96 -20.24 28.10
CA LEU A 208 13.21 -20.22 28.87
C LEU A 208 13.42 -18.86 29.53
N MET A 209 13.22 -17.79 28.78
CA MET A 209 13.49 -16.44 29.26
C MET A 209 12.58 -16.04 30.41
N VAL A 210 11.28 -16.36 30.36
CA VAL A 210 10.34 -16.11 31.47
C VAL A 210 10.65 -16.94 32.72
N ASN A 211 11.47 -18.00 32.60
CA ASN A 211 11.95 -18.80 33.73
C ASN A 211 13.26 -18.26 34.34
N THR A 212 13.93 -17.31 33.67
CA THR A 212 15.18 -16.72 34.19
C THR A 212 14.92 -15.62 35.24
N THR A 213 15.84 -15.49 36.20
CA THR A 213 15.76 -14.45 37.25
C THR A 213 16.50 -13.17 36.91
N ASN A 214 17.44 -13.19 35.97
CA ASN A 214 18.42 -12.11 35.76
C ASN A 214 18.31 -11.40 34.41
N GLN A 215 17.49 -11.92 33.47
CA GLN A 215 17.31 -11.29 32.16
C GLN A 215 16.19 -10.25 32.21
N LYS A 216 16.42 -9.12 31.53
CA LYS A 216 15.47 -8.01 31.46
C LYS A 216 15.06 -7.71 30.03
N PHE A 217 13.85 -7.17 29.92
CA PHE A 217 13.38 -6.55 28.70
C PHE A 217 12.85 -5.13 28.97
N GLY A 218 13.03 -4.26 27.98
CA GLY A 218 12.51 -2.91 27.94
C GLY A 218 11.13 -2.91 27.32
N CYS A 219 10.14 -2.46 28.07
CA CYS A 219 8.79 -2.15 27.62
C CYS A 219 8.76 -0.68 27.18
N THR A 220 8.65 -0.43 25.87
CA THR A 220 8.32 0.91 25.38
C THR A 220 6.82 1.08 25.35
N ARG A 221 6.24 1.60 26.44
CA ARG A 221 4.80 1.84 26.50
C ARG A 221 4.50 3.17 25.81
N TRP A 222 4.15 3.10 24.53
CA TRP A 222 3.39 4.16 23.90
C TRP A 222 1.92 3.83 24.05
N THR A 223 1.11 4.80 24.45
CA THR A 223 -0.34 4.70 24.31
C THR A 223 -0.71 4.72 22.82
N TRP A 224 -1.87 4.16 22.47
CA TRP A 224 -2.37 4.27 21.09
C TRP A 224 -2.49 5.74 20.68
N GLU A 225 -2.85 6.63 21.59
CA GLU A 225 -2.86 8.08 21.35
C GLU A 225 -1.44 8.62 21.05
N GLU A 226 -0.46 8.27 21.88
CA GLU A 226 1.01 8.31 21.65
C GLU A 226 1.38 8.14 20.18
N VAL A 227 0.95 7.01 19.66
CA VAL A 227 1.41 6.46 18.39
C VAL A 227 0.61 6.95 17.23
N SER A 228 -0.70 7.08 17.43
CA SER A 228 -1.59 7.75 16.52
C SER A 228 -1.07 9.17 16.25
N ASN A 229 -0.60 9.89 17.28
CA ASN A 229 -0.07 11.24 17.13
C ASN A 229 1.28 11.28 16.36
N GLU A 230 2.23 10.39 16.67
CA GLU A 230 3.49 10.35 15.92
C GLU A 230 3.30 9.89 14.47
N ALA A 231 2.55 8.81 14.23
CA ALA A 231 2.33 8.25 12.90
C ALA A 231 1.56 9.21 11.98
N GLN A 232 0.85 10.19 12.54
CA GLN A 232 0.12 11.22 11.81
C GLN A 232 0.91 12.52 11.61
N LYS A 233 2.17 12.60 12.05
CA LYS A 233 3.04 13.73 11.71
C LYS A 233 3.45 13.64 10.25
N VAL A 234 3.30 14.74 9.52
CA VAL A 234 3.58 14.84 8.09
C VAL A 234 4.43 16.07 7.80
N ASP A 235 5.52 15.85 7.07
CA ASP A 235 6.29 16.89 6.41
C ASP A 235 5.96 16.85 4.91
N LEU A 236 5.36 17.94 4.42
CA LEU A 236 5.03 18.13 3.01
C LEU A 236 5.88 19.28 2.45
N ALA A 237 6.79 18.97 1.53
CA ALA A 237 7.55 19.99 0.82
C ALA A 237 7.08 20.11 -0.63
N PHE A 238 6.84 21.34 -1.07
CA PHE A 238 6.66 21.65 -2.49
C PHE A 238 7.99 22.04 -3.10
N LEU A 239 8.38 21.35 -4.17
CA LEU A 239 9.50 21.72 -5.03
C LEU A 239 8.93 22.21 -6.36
N LEU A 240 9.13 23.48 -6.69
CA LEU A 240 8.47 24.08 -7.85
C LEU A 240 9.48 24.74 -8.78
N ASP A 241 9.34 24.48 -10.06
CA ASP A 241 9.81 25.41 -11.08
C ASP A 241 9.01 26.72 -10.96
N ILE A 242 9.71 27.84 -10.77
CA ILE A 242 9.12 29.19 -10.61
C ILE A 242 9.48 30.16 -11.75
N THR A 243 9.78 29.62 -12.93
CA THR A 243 9.96 30.39 -14.16
C THR A 243 8.64 30.90 -14.75
N ALA A 244 8.72 31.68 -15.83
CA ALA A 244 7.56 32.35 -16.42
C ALA A 244 6.49 31.38 -16.97
N SER A 245 6.90 30.24 -17.54
CA SER A 245 5.99 29.22 -18.09
C SER A 245 5.09 28.60 -17.01
N MET A 246 5.60 28.52 -15.79
CA MET A 246 4.91 27.96 -14.62
C MET A 246 3.85 28.88 -13.99
N HIS A 247 3.58 30.06 -14.56
CA HIS A 247 2.61 31.03 -14.00
C HIS A 247 1.25 30.42 -13.63
N GLY A 248 0.69 29.58 -14.51
CA GLY A 248 -0.60 28.93 -14.28
C GLY A 248 -0.56 27.99 -13.07
N ILE A 249 0.45 27.12 -13.00
CA ILE A 249 0.62 26.14 -11.92
C ILE A 249 0.93 26.82 -10.60
N ILE A 250 1.78 27.85 -10.58
CA ILE A 250 2.05 28.64 -9.37
C ILE A 250 0.76 29.26 -8.82
N LYS A 251 -0.08 29.83 -9.69
CA LYS A 251 -1.37 30.39 -9.28
C LYS A 251 -2.28 29.31 -8.68
N ILE A 252 -2.29 28.11 -9.25
CA ILE A 252 -3.05 26.96 -8.74
C ILE A 252 -2.53 26.55 -7.36
N VAL A 253 -1.23 26.31 -7.21
CA VAL A 253 -0.64 25.92 -5.92
C VAL A 253 -0.97 26.97 -4.84
N LYS A 254 -0.87 28.27 -5.16
CA LYS A 254 -1.24 29.34 -4.23
C LYS A 254 -2.70 29.31 -3.78
N GLY A 255 -3.64 29.02 -4.69
CA GLY A 255 -5.08 29.06 -4.39
C GLY A 255 -5.63 27.80 -3.75
N GLU A 256 -4.87 26.70 -3.80
CA GLU A 256 -5.42 25.36 -3.55
C GLU A 256 -4.69 24.60 -2.44
N VAL A 257 -3.52 25.09 -2.00
CA VAL A 257 -2.81 24.55 -0.83
C VAL A 257 -3.70 24.54 0.40
N ASP A 258 -4.44 25.63 0.65
CA ASP A 258 -5.36 25.72 1.79
C ASP A 258 -6.42 24.60 1.74
N LYS A 259 -6.96 24.29 0.55
CA LYS A 259 -7.97 23.23 0.38
C LYS A 259 -7.41 21.83 0.59
N VAL A 260 -6.19 21.57 0.14
CA VAL A 260 -5.51 20.28 0.38
C VAL A 260 -5.31 20.09 1.87
N ILE A 261 -4.87 21.13 2.57
CA ILE A 261 -4.65 21.07 4.01
C ILE A 261 -5.97 20.89 4.75
N ASP A 262 -7.03 21.61 4.37
CA ASP A 262 -8.35 21.45 4.96
C ASP A 262 -8.89 20.02 4.75
N LYS A 263 -8.72 19.44 3.56
CA LYS A 263 -9.11 18.06 3.27
C LYS A 263 -8.38 17.07 4.18
N VAL A 264 -7.05 17.21 4.31
CA VAL A 264 -6.24 16.35 5.18
C VAL A 264 -6.64 16.51 6.65
N LYS A 265 -6.88 17.73 7.13
CA LYS A 265 -7.33 17.99 8.51
C LYS A 265 -8.73 17.46 8.79
N ASN A 266 -9.63 17.51 7.81
CA ASN A 266 -10.98 16.96 7.94
C ASN A 266 -10.97 15.42 8.02
N GLU A 267 -10.11 14.76 7.23
CA GLU A 267 -9.97 13.30 7.24
C GLU A 267 -9.16 12.79 8.44
N TYR A 268 -8.13 13.54 8.84
CA TYR A 268 -7.25 13.25 9.98
C TYR A 268 -7.15 14.47 10.92
N PRO A 269 -8.12 14.67 11.83
CA PRO A 269 -8.13 15.84 12.74
C PRO A 269 -6.93 15.94 13.67
N ARG A 270 -6.20 14.85 13.89
CA ARG A 270 -4.98 14.78 14.70
C ARG A 270 -3.70 14.88 13.87
N ALA A 271 -3.80 15.05 12.55
CA ALA A 271 -2.63 15.19 11.70
C ALA A 271 -1.87 16.48 12.02
N HIS A 272 -0.59 16.31 12.32
CA HIS A 272 0.32 17.42 12.54
C HIS A 272 1.12 17.63 11.25
N LEU A 273 0.64 18.58 10.45
CA LEU A 273 1.18 18.87 9.12
C LEU A 273 2.12 20.07 9.18
N ARG A 274 3.36 19.88 8.74
CA ARG A 274 4.30 20.96 8.46
C ARG A 274 4.49 21.08 6.96
N VAL A 275 4.49 22.31 6.46
CA VAL A 275 4.64 22.61 5.04
C VAL A 275 5.92 23.39 4.79
N ALA A 276 6.64 23.04 3.72
CA ALA A 276 7.84 23.73 3.25
C ALA A 276 7.75 24.02 1.75
N PHE A 277 8.55 24.97 1.28
CA PHE A 277 8.60 25.33 -0.14
C PHE A 277 10.03 25.53 -0.60
N VAL A 278 10.36 25.00 -1.77
CA VAL A 278 11.58 25.28 -2.53
C VAL A 278 11.16 25.60 -3.95
N GLY A 279 11.39 26.83 -4.38
CA GLY A 279 11.23 27.26 -5.76
C GLY A 279 12.60 27.38 -6.41
N TYR A 280 12.74 26.89 -7.65
CA TYR A 280 13.95 27.02 -8.43
C TYR A 280 13.68 27.59 -9.83
N ARG A 281 14.73 28.17 -10.41
CA ARG A 281 14.82 28.72 -11.78
C ARG A 281 16.17 28.29 -12.37
N ASP A 282 16.48 28.70 -13.58
CA ASP A 282 17.81 28.49 -14.17
C ASP A 282 18.94 29.27 -13.47
N HIS A 283 20.18 28.79 -13.62
CA HIS A 283 21.42 29.22 -12.99
C HIS A 283 21.74 30.72 -13.08
N TRP A 284 21.27 31.41 -14.13
CA TRP A 284 21.54 32.83 -14.36
C TRP A 284 20.40 33.74 -13.97
N ASN A 285 19.29 33.19 -13.49
CA ASN A 285 18.18 34.00 -13.04
C ASN A 285 18.46 34.58 -11.64
N TYR A 286 18.06 35.84 -11.44
CA TYR A 286 18.02 36.46 -10.12
C TYR A 286 17.08 35.67 -9.20
N GLU A 287 17.41 35.57 -7.91
CA GLU A 287 16.70 34.71 -6.95
C GLU A 287 16.53 33.27 -7.48
N ARG A 288 17.59 32.69 -8.03
CA ARG A 288 17.60 31.32 -8.59
C ARG A 288 16.87 30.31 -7.71
N ILE A 289 17.14 30.31 -6.40
CA ILE A 289 16.45 29.48 -5.42
C ILE A 289 15.73 30.40 -4.43
N VAL A 290 14.47 30.11 -4.17
CA VAL A 290 13.67 30.74 -3.11
C VAL A 290 13.14 29.64 -2.21
N LYS A 291 13.40 29.70 -0.90
CA LYS A 291 13.00 28.63 0.03
C LYS A 291 12.37 29.13 1.31
N MET A 292 11.48 28.30 1.85
CA MET A 292 10.90 28.40 3.18
C MET A 292 11.00 27.01 3.81
N ASP A 293 11.69 26.92 4.95
CA ASP A 293 11.74 25.68 5.72
C ASP A 293 10.38 25.37 6.37
N PHE A 294 10.24 24.18 6.94
CA PHE A 294 8.99 23.68 7.49
C PHE A 294 8.35 24.63 8.50
N THR A 295 7.06 24.92 8.28
CA THR A 295 6.20 25.66 9.20
C THR A 295 4.90 24.92 9.46
N GLU A 296 4.36 25.08 10.66
CA GLU A 296 2.99 24.66 11.02
C GLU A 296 1.95 25.75 10.72
N SER A 297 2.43 26.99 10.56
CA SER A 297 1.57 28.15 10.32
C SER A 297 1.22 28.27 8.84
N LEU A 298 -0.02 27.89 8.52
CA LEU A 298 -0.57 28.05 7.16
C LEU A 298 -0.64 29.50 6.74
N ILE A 299 -0.92 30.40 7.68
CA ILE A 299 -0.93 31.85 7.42
C ILE A 299 0.46 32.31 6.98
N SER A 300 1.51 31.84 7.65
CA SER A 300 2.90 32.16 7.29
C SER A 300 3.26 31.56 5.92
N PHE A 301 2.84 30.32 5.66
CA PHE A 301 3.06 29.66 4.37
C PHE A 301 2.35 30.40 3.23
N SER A 302 1.05 30.68 3.35
CA SER A 302 0.26 31.41 2.35
C SER A 302 0.78 32.84 2.16
N SER A 303 1.23 33.50 3.23
CA SER A 303 1.90 34.81 3.16
C SER A 303 3.21 34.75 2.39
N PHE A 304 4.02 33.69 2.57
CA PHE A 304 5.24 33.47 1.80
C PHE A 304 4.92 33.19 0.32
N MET A 305 3.99 32.26 0.07
CA MET A 305 3.54 31.89 -1.27
C MET A 305 2.99 33.10 -2.04
N SER A 306 2.28 34.02 -1.40
CA SER A 306 1.76 35.22 -2.07
C SER A 306 2.85 36.06 -2.73
N LYS A 307 4.08 36.07 -2.18
CA LYS A 307 5.24 36.82 -2.67
C LYS A 307 5.95 36.16 -3.85
N ILE A 308 5.76 34.85 -4.06
CA ILE A 308 6.44 34.10 -5.13
C ILE A 308 5.93 34.58 -6.50
N LYS A 309 6.82 35.01 -7.38
CA LYS A 309 6.47 35.45 -8.74
C LYS A 309 7.04 34.47 -9.75
N ALA A 310 6.20 34.09 -10.72
CA ALA A 310 6.63 33.43 -11.93
C ALA A 310 7.48 34.43 -12.73
N SER A 311 8.78 34.20 -12.78
CA SER A 311 9.72 35.14 -13.41
C SER A 311 11.02 34.43 -13.75
N GLY A 312 11.78 35.00 -14.68
CA GLY A 312 12.94 34.32 -15.23
C GLY A 312 12.57 33.48 -16.44
N GLY A 313 13.39 32.47 -16.70
CA GLY A 313 13.53 31.84 -18.01
C GLY A 313 14.86 32.23 -18.65
N GLY A 314 15.48 31.26 -19.31
CA GLY A 314 16.78 31.40 -19.96
C GLY A 314 16.67 31.69 -21.46
N PHE A 315 17.81 31.66 -22.13
CA PHE A 315 17.82 31.49 -23.59
C PHE A 315 17.49 30.03 -23.97
N ASP A 316 17.47 29.10 -22.99
CA ASP A 316 17.16 27.67 -23.08
C ASP A 316 15.82 27.27 -22.48
N THR A 317 15.47 26.02 -22.78
CA THR A 317 14.25 25.33 -22.36
C THR A 317 14.47 24.44 -21.13
N THR A 318 15.59 24.59 -20.43
CA THR A 318 16.02 23.73 -19.32
C THR A 318 16.29 24.55 -18.06
N GLU A 319 16.12 23.93 -16.89
CA GLU A 319 16.15 24.63 -15.58
C GLU A 319 17.10 23.96 -14.56
N ASP A 320 17.43 24.67 -13.45
CA ASP A 320 18.29 24.16 -12.35
C ASP A 320 17.53 23.23 -11.38
N VAL A 321 17.02 22.12 -11.93
CA VAL A 321 16.33 21.08 -11.15
C VAL A 321 17.24 20.49 -10.06
N PHE A 322 18.55 20.38 -10.32
CA PHE A 322 19.49 19.77 -9.38
C PHE A 322 19.68 20.65 -8.14
N GLY A 323 19.83 21.96 -8.33
CA GLY A 323 19.85 22.93 -7.23
C GLY A 323 18.54 22.91 -6.43
N GLY A 324 17.40 22.76 -7.09
CA GLY A 324 16.11 22.57 -6.42
C GLY A 324 16.07 21.30 -5.56
N LEU A 325 16.51 20.16 -6.08
CA LEU A 325 16.56 18.88 -5.37
C LEU A 325 17.58 18.88 -4.21
N GLU A 326 18.72 19.53 -4.37
CA GLU A 326 19.71 19.70 -3.31
C GLU A 326 19.10 20.41 -2.10
N GLU A 327 18.42 21.53 -2.36
CA GLU A 327 17.80 22.37 -1.35
C GLU A 327 16.59 21.68 -0.71
N ALA A 328 15.79 20.93 -1.47
CA ALA A 328 14.75 20.06 -0.93
C ALA A 328 15.32 19.00 0.03
N GLY A 329 16.47 18.41 -0.30
CA GLY A 329 17.19 17.50 0.59
C GLY A 329 17.83 18.16 1.80
N ASN A 330 17.96 19.49 1.84
CA ASN A 330 18.53 20.26 2.96
C ASN A 330 17.46 20.78 3.94
N LEU A 331 16.16 20.62 3.65
CA LEU A 331 15.08 21.03 4.54
C LEU A 331 15.11 20.27 5.87
N SER A 332 14.48 20.84 6.91
CA SER A 332 14.47 20.29 8.28
C SER A 332 13.43 19.17 8.46
N TRP A 333 13.57 18.08 7.69
CA TRP A 333 12.71 16.89 7.76
C TRP A 333 12.80 16.20 9.13
N THR A 334 11.68 16.04 9.82
CA THR A 334 11.60 15.37 11.13
C THR A 334 10.45 14.39 11.26
N ALA A 335 9.38 14.56 10.48
CA ALA A 335 8.20 13.70 10.52
C ALA A 335 8.51 12.27 10.03
N PRO A 336 7.73 11.25 10.44
CA PRO A 336 7.80 9.91 9.87
C PRO A 336 7.20 9.86 8.45
N ASN A 337 6.26 10.74 8.10
CA ASN A 337 5.75 10.86 6.75
C ASN A 337 6.41 12.04 6.05
N ARG A 338 7.26 11.76 5.06
CA ARG A 338 8.02 12.79 4.33
C ARG A 338 7.63 12.74 2.87
N LEU A 339 6.97 13.78 2.38
CA LEU A 339 6.48 13.85 1.00
C LEU A 339 7.10 15.05 0.30
N LEU A 340 7.73 14.79 -0.85
CA LEU A 340 8.24 15.82 -1.75
C LEU A 340 7.36 15.85 -3.01
N MET A 341 6.64 16.96 -3.19
CA MET A 341 5.79 17.20 -4.35
C MET A 341 6.51 18.13 -5.32
N HIS A 342 7.02 17.58 -6.41
CA HIS A 342 7.79 18.33 -7.39
C HIS A 342 7.00 18.59 -8.67
N PHE A 343 6.82 19.85 -9.04
CA PHE A 343 6.16 20.25 -10.28
C PHE A 343 7.10 21.05 -11.18
N ALA A 344 7.21 20.62 -12.45
CA ALA A 344 8.01 21.30 -13.47
C ALA A 344 7.50 20.97 -14.87
N ASP A 345 7.60 21.93 -15.78
CA ASP A 345 7.23 21.79 -17.19
C ASP A 345 8.45 21.73 -18.13
N ALA A 346 9.66 21.95 -17.60
CA ALA A 346 10.94 21.86 -18.27
C ALA A 346 11.88 20.82 -17.62
N PRO A 347 12.74 20.13 -18.41
CA PRO A 347 13.73 19.20 -17.86
C PRO A 347 14.98 19.92 -17.33
N CYS A 348 15.84 19.19 -16.63
CA CYS A 348 17.14 19.68 -16.19
C CYS A 348 18.16 19.74 -17.35
N HIS A 349 19.23 20.51 -17.18
CA HIS A 349 20.34 20.55 -18.13
C HIS A 349 21.02 19.19 -18.36
N GLY A 350 21.61 19.03 -19.55
CA GLY A 350 22.39 17.88 -19.98
C GLY A 350 21.63 17.01 -20.98
N SER A 351 22.28 16.68 -22.12
CA SER A 351 21.69 15.86 -23.20
C SER A 351 21.22 14.46 -22.76
N ARG A 352 21.65 14.01 -21.58
CA ARG A 352 21.15 12.81 -20.92
C ARG A 352 19.69 12.90 -20.50
N PHE A 353 19.18 14.09 -20.18
CA PHE A 353 17.87 14.26 -19.55
C PHE A 353 16.78 14.79 -20.48
N HIS A 354 17.12 15.20 -21.70
CA HIS A 354 16.17 15.66 -22.72
C HIS A 354 16.65 15.38 -24.14
N GLU A 355 15.77 15.58 -25.13
CA GLU A 355 16.06 15.46 -26.56
C GLU A 355 15.38 16.60 -27.32
N GLY A 356 16.03 17.11 -28.37
CA GLY A 356 15.45 18.13 -29.24
C GLY A 356 15.31 19.53 -28.64
N LEU A 357 15.66 19.75 -27.36
CA LEU A 357 15.62 21.06 -26.72
C LEU A 357 16.94 21.82 -26.90
N TRP A 358 16.83 23.16 -26.93
CA TRP A 358 17.99 24.04 -26.86
C TRP A 358 18.40 24.16 -25.39
N ASP A 359 19.67 23.82 -25.12
CA ASP A 359 20.25 23.75 -23.77
C ASP A 359 21.69 24.28 -23.85
N ARG A 360 21.98 25.34 -23.10
CA ARG A 360 23.29 25.98 -23.08
C ARG A 360 24.37 25.07 -22.46
N TYR A 361 23.96 24.10 -21.65
CA TYR A 361 24.82 23.19 -20.88
C TYR A 361 24.73 21.73 -21.35
N LYS A 362 24.28 21.51 -22.58
CA LYS A 362 24.02 20.21 -23.20
C LYS A 362 25.16 19.16 -23.10
N LYS A 363 26.42 19.60 -22.97
CA LYS A 363 27.61 18.72 -22.99
C LYS A 363 27.90 18.00 -21.68
N ASP A 364 27.42 18.49 -20.53
CA ASP A 364 27.61 17.78 -19.26
C ASP A 364 26.43 16.83 -18.99
N ASN A 365 26.72 15.53 -18.98
CA ASN A 365 25.73 14.47 -18.80
C ASN A 365 25.83 13.79 -17.43
N TYR A 366 26.77 14.21 -16.59
CA TYR A 366 27.07 13.54 -15.34
C TYR A 366 26.90 14.44 -14.13
N LYS A 367 27.14 15.74 -14.29
CA LYS A 367 27.02 16.75 -13.23
C LYS A 367 26.25 17.96 -13.74
N ASP A 368 25.64 18.71 -12.83
CA ASP A 368 25.20 20.07 -13.15
C ASP A 368 26.41 21.04 -13.17
N ILE A 369 26.13 22.31 -13.45
CA ILE A 369 27.14 23.38 -13.49
C ILE A 369 27.90 23.54 -12.16
N LYS A 370 27.27 23.18 -11.03
CA LYS A 370 27.88 23.22 -9.69
C LYS A 370 28.56 21.92 -9.27
N GLY A 371 28.56 20.90 -10.14
CA GLY A 371 29.16 19.59 -9.85
C GLY A 371 28.24 18.61 -9.12
N LEU A 372 26.98 18.95 -8.90
CA LEU A 372 25.95 18.09 -8.31
C LEU A 372 25.66 16.92 -9.23
N LYS A 373 25.53 15.73 -8.64
CA LYS A 373 25.21 14.51 -9.37
C LYS A 373 23.84 14.02 -8.96
N ILE A 374 22.99 13.72 -9.94
CA ILE A 374 21.66 13.18 -9.68
C ILE A 374 21.68 11.92 -8.80
N LYS A 375 22.72 11.08 -8.93
CA LYS A 375 22.87 9.88 -8.09
C LYS A 375 22.99 10.21 -6.61
N ASP A 376 23.73 11.25 -6.27
CA ASP A 376 23.95 11.66 -4.88
C ASP A 376 22.69 12.33 -4.32
N LEU A 377 22.01 13.14 -5.14
CA LEU A 377 20.74 13.78 -4.79
C LEU A 377 19.64 12.74 -4.51
N ILE A 378 19.42 11.79 -5.43
CA ILE A 378 18.44 10.72 -5.27
C ILE A 378 18.79 9.83 -4.08
N LYS A 379 20.08 9.50 -3.89
CA LYS A 379 20.55 8.74 -2.72
C LYS A 379 20.18 9.45 -1.41
N LYS A 380 20.43 10.76 -1.33
CA LYS A 380 20.10 11.58 -0.16
C LYS A 380 18.60 11.58 0.13
N LEU A 381 17.74 11.74 -0.90
CA LEU A 381 16.29 11.67 -0.72
C LEU A 381 15.83 10.31 -0.19
N LYS A 382 16.42 9.21 -0.68
CA LYS A 382 16.12 7.85 -0.20
C LYS A 382 16.63 7.59 1.22
N GLU A 383 17.82 8.07 1.57
CA GLU A 383 18.37 7.97 2.94
C GLU A 383 17.52 8.76 3.95
N LEU A 384 16.88 9.84 3.51
CA LEU A 384 15.91 10.60 4.28
C LEU A 384 14.50 9.98 4.25
N ASP A 385 14.29 8.83 3.60
CA ASP A 385 12.98 8.18 3.47
C ASP A 385 11.89 9.13 2.92
N ILE A 386 12.26 9.95 1.94
CA ILE A 386 11.34 10.90 1.30
C ILE A 386 10.58 10.19 0.19
N LYS A 387 9.25 10.20 0.26
CA LYS A 387 8.37 9.81 -0.85
C LYS A 387 8.37 10.92 -1.88
N TYR A 388 9.04 10.68 -3.00
CA TYR A 388 9.24 11.66 -4.05
C TYR A 388 8.22 11.49 -5.17
N TYR A 389 7.39 12.52 -5.35
CA TYR A 389 6.37 12.60 -6.40
C TYR A 389 6.74 13.67 -7.42
N PHE A 390 6.57 13.36 -8.70
CA PHE A 390 6.78 14.28 -9.80
C PHE A 390 5.47 14.53 -10.54
N GLY A 391 4.93 15.74 -10.42
CA GLY A 391 3.78 16.23 -11.16
C GLY A 391 4.18 16.62 -12.58
N LYS A 392 3.93 15.71 -13.52
CA LYS A 392 4.20 15.89 -14.94
C LYS A 392 3.13 16.79 -15.57
N ILE A 393 3.56 17.94 -16.11
CA ILE A 393 2.68 18.92 -16.77
C ILE A 393 2.60 18.67 -18.28
N ASN A 394 3.72 18.29 -18.90
CA ASN A 394 3.83 18.00 -20.32
C ASN A 394 4.84 16.85 -20.57
N GLU A 395 5.15 16.54 -21.83
CA GLU A 395 6.04 15.44 -22.19
C GLU A 395 7.54 15.77 -22.16
N SER A 396 7.91 17.05 -22.04
CA SER A 396 9.31 17.53 -22.10
C SER A 396 10.18 16.94 -20.98
N THR A 397 9.58 16.52 -19.87
CA THR A 397 10.27 15.95 -18.70
C THR A 397 10.37 14.42 -18.71
N ASN A 398 9.78 13.73 -19.70
CA ASN A 398 9.71 12.26 -19.73
C ASN A 398 11.08 11.57 -19.62
N LYS A 399 12.05 12.08 -20.39
CA LYS A 399 13.40 11.49 -20.42
C LYS A 399 14.14 11.72 -19.10
N MET A 400 13.98 12.91 -18.51
CA MET A 400 14.52 13.23 -17.19
C MET A 400 13.98 12.27 -16.11
N ILE A 401 12.66 12.08 -16.07
CA ILE A 401 12.00 11.17 -15.12
C ILE A 401 12.51 9.73 -15.32
N THR A 402 12.62 9.27 -16.56
CA THR A 402 13.15 7.94 -16.89
C THR A 402 14.58 7.76 -16.36
N GLU A 403 15.44 8.77 -16.53
CA GLU A 403 16.79 8.72 -16.01
C GLU A 403 16.86 8.79 -14.47
N PHE A 404 15.95 9.52 -13.82
CA PHE A 404 15.85 9.54 -12.36
C PHE A 404 15.48 8.16 -11.80
N LYS A 405 14.49 7.49 -12.42
CA LYS A 405 14.09 6.10 -12.09
C LYS A 405 15.22 5.10 -12.29
N LYS A 406 15.96 5.23 -13.38
CA LYS A 406 17.12 4.40 -13.65
C LYS A 406 18.22 4.57 -12.60
N VAL A 407 18.48 5.80 -12.18
CA VAL A 407 19.51 6.12 -11.17
C VAL A 407 19.07 5.69 -9.76
N SER A 408 17.78 5.78 -9.45
CA SER A 408 17.22 5.36 -8.16
C SER A 408 17.23 3.84 -7.98
N GLY A 409 17.29 3.07 -9.08
CA GLY A 409 17.10 1.62 -9.09
C GLY A 409 15.65 1.20 -8.80
N ASP A 410 14.71 2.15 -8.89
CA ASP A 410 13.30 1.98 -8.55
C ASP A 410 12.42 2.66 -9.61
N ASN A 411 11.62 1.86 -10.32
CA ASN A 411 10.74 2.33 -11.38
C ASN A 411 9.62 3.27 -10.88
N ASN A 412 9.41 3.35 -9.56
CA ASN A 412 8.45 4.21 -8.92
C ASN A 412 9.08 5.43 -8.23
N PHE A 413 10.38 5.70 -8.44
CA PHE A 413 11.06 6.85 -7.80
C PHE A 413 11.69 7.77 -8.85
N PRO A 414 11.10 8.96 -9.15
CA PRO A 414 9.87 9.49 -8.56
C PRO A 414 8.59 8.76 -8.99
N HIS A 415 7.56 8.89 -8.15
CA HIS A 415 6.19 8.53 -8.49
C HIS A 415 5.63 9.58 -9.45
N GLU A 416 5.24 9.17 -10.64
CA GLU A 416 4.66 10.08 -11.63
C GLU A 416 3.21 10.39 -11.30
N ILE A 417 2.86 11.67 -11.35
CA ILE A 417 1.51 12.19 -11.19
C ILE A 417 1.16 12.97 -12.45
N ASP A 418 -0.02 12.76 -13.00
CA ASP A 418 -0.56 13.64 -14.03
C ASP A 418 -0.97 14.98 -13.40
N ALA A 419 -0.21 16.02 -13.70
CA ALA A 419 -0.44 17.39 -13.26
C ALA A 419 -0.82 18.32 -14.44
N SER A 420 -1.30 17.75 -15.55
CA SER A 420 -1.77 18.51 -16.71
C SER A 420 -2.96 19.42 -16.40
N CYS A 421 -3.73 19.11 -15.34
CA CYS A 421 -4.77 19.98 -14.83
C CYS A 421 -4.72 20.12 -13.29
N ALA A 422 -5.18 21.27 -12.80
CA ALA A 422 -5.18 21.65 -11.39
C ALA A 422 -5.87 20.62 -10.49
N ALA A 423 -7.06 20.17 -10.90
CA ALA A 423 -7.89 19.28 -10.09
C ALA A 423 -7.22 17.92 -9.86
N THR A 424 -6.54 17.38 -10.88
CA THR A 424 -5.82 16.11 -10.77
C THR A 424 -4.63 16.23 -9.83
N ALA A 425 -3.79 17.27 -9.99
CA ALA A 425 -2.64 17.49 -9.13
C ALA A 425 -3.02 17.53 -7.64
N LEU A 426 -4.11 18.22 -7.30
CA LEU A 426 -4.55 18.41 -5.91
C LEU A 426 -5.12 17.14 -5.27
N ASN A 427 -5.95 16.41 -6.02
CA ASN A 427 -6.49 15.15 -5.52
C ASN A 427 -5.37 14.17 -5.21
N VAL A 428 -4.35 14.12 -6.07
CA VAL A 428 -3.22 13.22 -5.85
C VAL A 428 -2.36 13.66 -4.67
N VAL A 429 -2.15 14.96 -4.45
CA VAL A 429 -1.44 15.44 -3.25
C VAL A 429 -2.18 15.01 -1.98
N ALA A 430 -3.49 15.24 -1.91
CA ALA A 430 -4.30 14.84 -0.77
C ALA A 430 -4.30 13.32 -0.55
N GLU A 431 -4.54 12.54 -1.60
CA GLU A 431 -4.53 11.07 -1.53
C GLU A 431 -3.16 10.52 -1.12
N SER A 432 -2.07 11.12 -1.58
CA SER A 432 -0.71 10.70 -1.22
C SER A 432 -0.44 10.92 0.27
N ILE A 433 -0.92 12.04 0.84
CA ILE A 433 -0.82 12.32 2.28
C ILE A 433 -1.66 11.31 3.06
N THR A 434 -2.92 11.11 2.69
CA THR A 434 -3.84 10.14 3.30
C THR A 434 -3.26 8.73 3.30
N LEU A 435 -2.74 8.26 2.16
CA LEU A 435 -2.09 6.96 2.02
C LEU A 435 -0.81 6.87 2.87
N SER A 436 -0.01 7.94 2.93
CA SER A 436 1.19 7.96 3.76
C SER A 436 0.85 7.81 5.24
N ILE A 437 -0.10 8.61 5.73
CA ILE A 437 -0.56 8.54 7.12
C ILE A 437 -1.11 7.14 7.42
N HIS A 438 -1.97 6.61 6.56
CA HIS A 438 -2.54 5.28 6.74
C HIS A 438 -1.46 4.19 6.86
N GLN A 439 -0.50 4.19 5.94
CA GLN A 439 0.62 3.26 5.96
C GLN A 439 1.48 3.42 7.21
N SER A 440 1.78 4.65 7.61
CA SER A 440 2.53 4.93 8.83
C SER A 440 1.80 4.39 10.07
N ILE A 441 0.49 4.60 10.18
CA ILE A 441 -0.32 4.05 11.28
C ILE A 441 -0.22 2.53 11.34
N LEU A 442 -0.28 1.83 10.19
CA LEU A 442 -0.13 0.38 10.14
C LEU A 442 1.26 -0.07 10.61
N GLU A 443 2.32 0.54 10.10
CA GLU A 443 3.70 0.23 10.48
C GLU A 443 3.96 0.52 11.97
N TRP A 444 3.44 1.62 12.49
CA TRP A 444 3.59 2.01 13.88
C TRP A 444 2.72 1.16 14.83
N ARG A 445 1.59 0.65 14.34
CA ARG A 445 0.77 -0.36 15.04
C ARG A 445 1.56 -1.65 15.25
N GLU A 446 2.33 -2.09 14.26
CA GLU A 446 3.21 -3.26 14.39
C GLU A 446 4.38 -3.00 15.36
N ARG A 447 4.80 -1.74 15.53
CA ARG A 447 5.85 -1.30 16.45
C ARG A 447 5.37 -1.02 17.89
N GLN A 448 4.08 -1.13 18.22
CA GLN A 448 3.57 -0.87 19.58
C GLN A 448 4.23 -1.71 20.68
N ASN A 449 4.82 -2.83 20.31
CA ASN A 449 5.47 -3.75 21.23
C ASN A 449 6.95 -3.92 20.86
N VAL A 450 7.72 -2.83 20.70
CA VAL A 450 9.18 -2.97 20.63
C VAL A 450 9.69 -3.38 22.00
N ILE A 451 9.99 -4.67 22.09
CA ILE A 451 10.70 -5.24 23.22
C ILE A 451 12.19 -5.11 22.94
N ILE A 452 12.90 -4.45 23.85
CA ILE A 452 14.37 -4.42 23.84
C ILE A 452 14.86 -5.45 24.84
N ILE A 453 15.84 -6.27 24.48
CA ILE A 453 16.32 -7.36 25.33
C ILE A 453 17.71 -7.00 25.86
N SER A 454 18.03 -7.21 27.14
CA SER A 454 19.35 -6.86 27.70
C SER A 454 19.97 -7.99 28.51
N LYS A 455 21.29 -8.22 28.33
CA LYS A 455 22.11 -9.08 29.19
C LYS A 455 22.48 -8.33 30.47
N ASN A 456 22.02 -8.82 31.62
CA ASN A 456 22.35 -8.36 32.98
C ASN A 456 21.82 -6.96 33.42
N ASP A 457 21.77 -6.76 34.75
CA ASP A 457 21.24 -5.58 35.49
C ASP A 457 21.86 -4.21 35.17
N LYS A 458 22.85 -4.12 34.28
CA LYS A 458 23.56 -2.86 34.05
C LYS A 458 22.77 -1.95 33.11
N ASN A 459 22.00 -1.07 33.74
CA ASN A 459 21.40 0.14 33.15
C ASN A 459 22.40 0.85 32.22
N LYS A 460 22.28 0.62 30.91
CA LYS A 460 22.75 1.56 29.91
C LYS A 460 21.52 2.26 29.33
N SER A 461 21.05 3.26 30.07
CA SER A 461 20.35 4.38 29.44
C SER A 461 21.34 5.04 28.49
N ASN A 462 21.10 4.98 27.18
CA ASN A 462 21.40 6.13 26.33
C ASN A 462 20.79 5.97 24.93
N LYS A 463 20.05 7.02 24.54
CA LYS A 463 19.56 7.36 23.20
C LYS A 463 18.36 6.58 22.63
N MET A 464 17.28 6.42 23.41
CA MET A 464 15.96 6.24 22.79
C MET A 464 15.02 7.35 23.25
N LYS A 465 14.28 7.95 22.30
CA LYS A 465 13.33 9.06 22.55
C LYS A 465 12.09 8.62 23.35
N CYS A 466 11.90 7.31 23.56
CA CYS A 466 10.76 6.71 24.24
C CYS A 466 11.07 6.48 25.73
N LYS A 467 10.10 6.66 26.64
CA LYS A 467 10.22 6.19 28.03
C LYS A 467 10.23 4.65 28.05
N THR A 468 11.41 4.05 28.13
CA THR A 468 11.56 2.59 28.29
C THR A 468 11.54 2.22 29.76
N PHE A 469 10.62 1.34 30.15
CA PHE A 469 10.58 0.75 31.49
C PHE A 469 11.19 -0.66 31.44
N TRP A 470 12.11 -0.96 32.35
CA TRP A 470 12.79 -2.25 32.39
C TRP A 470 12.10 -3.21 33.33
N HIS A 471 11.78 -4.40 32.83
CA HIS A 471 11.11 -5.47 33.56
C HIS A 471 11.94 -6.76 33.47
N TYR A 472 11.94 -7.59 34.51
CA TYR A 472 12.47 -8.94 34.39
C TYR A 472 11.53 -9.80 33.53
N TYR A 473 12.07 -10.75 32.78
CA TYR A 473 11.26 -11.63 31.94
C TYR A 473 10.22 -12.44 32.74
N LYS A 474 10.56 -12.91 33.94
CA LYS A 474 9.60 -13.56 34.86
C LYS A 474 8.38 -12.68 35.21
N ASP A 475 8.56 -11.36 35.17
CA ASP A 475 7.55 -10.37 35.50
C ASP A 475 6.89 -9.80 34.23
N TYR A 476 6.95 -10.51 33.09
CA TYR A 476 6.51 -9.99 31.79
C TYR A 476 5.06 -9.49 31.78
N LYS A 477 4.18 -10.08 32.60
CA LYS A 477 2.78 -9.68 32.77
C LYS A 477 2.62 -8.22 33.23
N SER A 478 3.64 -7.61 33.82
CA SER A 478 3.61 -6.18 34.22
C SER A 478 3.59 -5.21 33.02
N CYS A 479 4.05 -5.66 31.84
CA CYS A 479 3.98 -4.91 30.58
C CYS A 479 3.06 -5.59 29.55
N LEU A 480 3.12 -6.92 29.44
CA LEU A 480 2.38 -7.73 28.46
C LEU A 480 1.19 -8.45 29.13
N THR A 481 0.25 -7.68 29.66
CA THR A 481 -0.87 -8.20 30.49
C THR A 481 -1.78 -9.18 29.74
N ASN A 482 -1.88 -9.02 28.43
CA ASN A 482 -2.74 -9.81 27.54
C ASN A 482 -2.02 -11.01 26.91
N TRP A 483 -0.76 -11.27 27.24
CA TRP A 483 -0.02 -12.46 26.78
C TRP A 483 0.09 -13.50 27.89
N ASP A 484 0.03 -14.76 27.50
CA ASP A 484 0.27 -15.89 28.38
C ASP A 484 1.37 -16.77 27.78
N ILE A 485 2.57 -16.58 28.31
CA ILE A 485 3.78 -17.31 27.99
C ILE A 485 4.02 -18.25 29.17
N ALA A 486 3.76 -19.54 28.97
CA ALA A 486 3.97 -20.54 30.00
C ALA A 486 5.48 -20.72 30.25
N PRO A 487 5.97 -20.73 31.50
CA PRO A 487 7.33 -21.15 31.77
C PRO A 487 7.43 -22.65 31.47
N ASP A 488 8.36 -23.05 30.60
CA ASP A 488 8.62 -24.48 30.39
C ASP A 488 9.50 -25.02 31.51
N SER A 489 9.08 -26.16 32.06
CA SER A 489 10.00 -27.09 32.69
C SER A 489 10.57 -28.00 31.60
N ILE A 490 11.90 -28.04 31.48
CA ILE A 490 12.71 -29.07 30.80
C ILE A 490 13.23 -28.65 29.41
N ALA A 491 14.56 -28.77 29.31
CA ALA A 491 15.43 -28.43 28.19
C ALA A 491 15.35 -29.38 26.98
N ASP A 492 14.41 -30.34 26.96
CA ASP A 492 14.33 -31.40 25.93
C ASP A 492 13.40 -31.08 24.76
N THR A 493 12.48 -30.10 24.91
CA THR A 493 11.51 -29.70 23.87
C THR A 493 12.07 -28.76 22.80
N PHE A 494 13.37 -28.44 22.85
CA PHE A 494 13.98 -27.43 21.98
C PHE A 494 14.92 -27.96 20.90
N GLN A 495 15.05 -29.28 20.75
CA GLN A 495 16.00 -29.88 19.81
C GLN A 495 15.77 -29.43 18.36
N TYR A 496 14.50 -29.23 17.96
CA TYR A 496 14.18 -28.66 16.66
C TYR A 496 14.80 -27.28 16.44
N TRP A 497 14.66 -26.37 17.41
CA TRP A 497 15.13 -25.00 17.28
C TRP A 497 16.66 -24.90 17.42
N GLN A 498 17.28 -25.76 18.24
CA GLN A 498 18.74 -25.90 18.29
C GLN A 498 19.29 -26.33 16.91
N TRP A 499 18.70 -27.38 16.33
CA TRP A 499 19.04 -27.84 14.98
C TRP A 499 18.82 -26.74 13.93
N PHE A 500 17.66 -26.05 13.97
CA PHE A 500 17.32 -25.01 13.01
C PHE A 500 18.29 -23.82 13.09
N MET A 501 18.54 -23.29 14.28
CA MET A 501 19.43 -22.14 14.47
C MET A 501 20.85 -22.45 14.02
N TYR A 502 21.33 -23.68 14.24
CA TYR A 502 22.65 -24.11 13.80
C TYR A 502 22.73 -24.23 12.28
N ASN A 503 21.81 -24.99 11.66
CA ASN A 503 21.84 -25.29 10.23
C ASN A 503 21.50 -24.08 9.34
N TYR A 504 20.71 -23.14 9.84
CA TYR A 504 20.33 -21.91 9.12
C TYR A 504 20.98 -20.66 9.71
N SER A 505 22.09 -20.82 10.44
CA SER A 505 22.77 -19.73 11.14
C SER A 505 23.22 -18.62 10.19
N LYS A 506 23.72 -18.97 9.00
CA LYS A 506 24.20 -17.99 8.02
C LYS A 506 23.05 -17.18 7.42
N GLU A 507 21.97 -17.86 7.05
CA GLU A 507 20.76 -17.27 6.48
C GLU A 507 20.06 -16.35 7.49
N LEU A 508 20.04 -16.71 8.77
CA LEU A 508 19.49 -15.88 9.84
C LEU A 508 20.32 -14.60 10.05
N GLN A 509 21.64 -14.73 10.04
CA GLN A 509 22.56 -13.59 10.15
C GLN A 509 22.44 -12.64 8.97
N GLU A 510 22.36 -13.16 7.73
CA GLU A 510 22.15 -12.38 6.52
C GLU A 510 20.78 -11.69 6.50
N LEU A 511 19.72 -12.40 6.91
CA LEU A 511 18.35 -11.87 6.91
C LEU A 511 18.17 -10.69 7.87
N HIS A 512 18.73 -10.80 9.07
CA HIS A 512 18.49 -9.82 10.13
C HIS A 512 19.65 -8.84 10.34
N GLY A 513 20.81 -9.07 9.72
CA GLY A 513 21.97 -8.19 9.80
C GLY A 513 22.74 -8.23 11.13
N GLY A 514 22.75 -9.39 11.80
CA GLY A 514 23.54 -9.59 13.02
C GLY A 514 24.25 -10.95 13.08
N GLU A 515 24.60 -11.39 14.28
CA GLU A 515 25.56 -12.48 14.54
C GLU A 515 24.98 -13.50 15.52
N LEU A 516 25.28 -14.78 15.33
CA LEU A 516 25.03 -15.84 16.32
C LEU A 516 26.37 -16.19 16.97
N ARG A 517 26.56 -15.78 18.24
CA ARG A 517 27.80 -15.97 18.99
C ARG A 517 27.66 -17.12 19.98
N ASP A 518 28.76 -17.78 20.29
CA ASP A 518 28.85 -18.83 21.34
C ASP A 518 27.84 -19.97 21.17
N MET A 519 27.47 -20.29 19.92
CA MET A 519 26.54 -21.36 19.62
C MET A 519 27.16 -22.73 19.97
N PRO A 520 26.48 -23.60 20.75
CA PRO A 520 27.04 -24.89 21.15
C PRO A 520 27.30 -25.82 19.96
N GLU A 521 28.50 -26.39 19.87
CA GLU A 521 28.87 -27.36 18.82
C GLU A 521 27.95 -28.60 18.84
N SER A 522 27.43 -28.97 20.01
CA SER A 522 26.49 -30.08 20.18
C SER A 522 25.23 -29.91 19.34
N TRP A 523 24.81 -28.69 19.00
CA TRP A 523 23.63 -28.43 18.15
C TRP A 523 23.83 -28.94 16.72
N GLY A 524 25.07 -28.96 16.23
CA GLY A 524 25.42 -29.50 14.92
C GLY A 524 25.33 -31.03 14.82
N THR A 525 25.24 -31.71 15.96
CA THR A 525 25.11 -33.18 16.03
C THR A 525 23.67 -33.66 16.12
N ILE A 526 22.70 -32.74 16.20
CA ILE A 526 21.28 -33.09 16.29
C ILE A 526 20.81 -33.65 14.94
N ASP A 527 20.25 -34.85 14.97
CA ASP A 527 19.66 -35.47 13.78
C ASP A 527 18.33 -34.78 13.39
N VAL A 528 18.11 -34.57 12.09
CA VAL A 528 16.94 -33.84 11.58
C VAL A 528 15.63 -34.57 11.86
N GLU A 529 15.61 -35.91 11.88
CA GLU A 529 14.40 -36.67 12.18
C GLU A 529 14.09 -36.64 13.68
N LYS A 530 15.12 -36.70 14.54
CA LYS A 530 14.95 -36.43 15.98
C LYS A 530 14.45 -35.01 16.25
N ALA A 531 15.00 -34.01 15.56
CA ALA A 531 14.54 -32.63 15.63
C ALA A 531 13.07 -32.51 15.23
N LYS A 532 12.66 -33.06 14.08
CA LYS A 532 11.24 -33.08 13.65
C LYS A 532 10.34 -33.83 14.63
N GLN A 533 10.80 -34.94 15.20
CA GLN A 533 10.03 -35.69 16.19
C GLN A 533 9.83 -34.89 17.47
N SER A 534 10.85 -34.15 17.93
CA SER A 534 10.73 -33.26 19.09
C SER A 534 9.65 -32.19 18.88
N LEU A 535 9.55 -31.65 17.67
CA LEU A 535 8.52 -30.69 17.29
C LEU A 535 7.12 -31.34 17.25
N ARG A 536 7.00 -32.57 16.72
CA ARG A 536 5.73 -33.31 16.69
C ARG A 536 5.21 -33.63 18.09
N ASN A 537 6.09 -34.09 18.97
CA ASN A 537 5.74 -34.43 20.35
C ASN A 537 5.28 -33.20 21.16
N HIS A 538 5.67 -31.99 20.77
CA HIS A 538 5.21 -30.75 21.40
C HIS A 538 3.75 -30.42 21.05
N PHE A 539 3.21 -30.97 19.96
CA PHE A 539 1.87 -30.70 19.46
C PHE A 539 0.88 -31.86 19.64
N THR A 540 1.32 -32.96 20.26
CA THR A 540 0.49 -34.12 20.67
C THR A 540 0.31 -34.10 22.17
#